data_AF-A0A496WLX3-F1
#
_entry.id   AF-A0A496WLX3-F1
#
_cell.length_a   1.000
_cell.length_b   1.000
_cell.length_c   1.000
_cell.angle_alpha   90.00
_cell.angle_beta   90.00
_cell.angle_gamma   90.00
#
_symmetry.space_group_name_H-M   'P 1'
#
loop_
_entity.id
_entity.type
_entity.pdbx_description
1 polymer ?
#
loop_
_entity_poly.entity_id
_entity_poly.type
_entity_poly.pdbx_seq_one_letter_code
_entity_poly.pdbx_strand_id
1 'polypeptide(L)' 'ADGAEIGSFLERMGLDLAYRPARALLDDFYWQFCDDGSLRLDFALGTGCYATAVVAELVQYNDVKREREN' A
#
# COMPACT_ATOMS: atom_id res chain seq x y z
N ALA A 1 -10.60 -17.34 -15.64
CA ALA A 1 -9.47 -18.26 -15.57
C ALA A 1 -9.32 -18.66 -14.11
N ASP A 2 -9.17 -19.96 -13.85
CA ASP A 2 -8.87 -20.46 -12.50
C ASP A 2 -7.46 -19.99 -12.11
N GLY A 3 -7.28 -19.54 -10.86
CA GLY A 3 -5.98 -19.07 -10.38
C GLY A 3 -4.90 -20.15 -10.47
N ALA A 4 -5.30 -21.42 -10.37
CA ALA A 4 -4.41 -22.57 -10.51
C ALA A 4 -3.84 -22.73 -11.93
N GLU A 5 -4.64 -22.42 -12.96
CA GLU A 5 -4.24 -22.50 -14.36
C GLU A 5 -3.20 -21.41 -14.69
N ILE A 6 -3.42 -20.19 -14.17
CA ILE A 6 -2.47 -19.07 -14.31
C ILE A 6 -1.15 -19.39 -13.60
N GLY A 7 -1.20 -19.93 -12.37
CA GLY A 7 -0.01 -20.31 -11.62
C GLY A 7 0.85 -21.33 -12.38
N SER A 8 0.23 -22.41 -12.85
CA SER A 8 0.92 -23.48 -13.60
C SER A 8 1.58 -22.97 -14.89
N PHE A 9 0.96 -22.00 -15.57
CA PHE A 9 1.54 -21.35 -16.74
C PHE A 9 2.80 -20.54 -16.38
N LEU A 10 2.74 -19.73 -15.32
CA LEU A 10 3.86 -18.88 -14.91
C LEU A 10 5.08 -19.70 -14.47
N GLU A 11 4.87 -20.79 -13.73
CA GLU A 11 5.95 -21.70 -13.34
C GLU A 11 6.64 -22.33 -14.55
N ARG A 12 5.88 -22.75 -15.58
CA ARG A 12 6.44 -23.24 -16.85
C ARG A 12 7.24 -22.18 -17.62
N MET A 13 6.94 -20.90 -17.43
CA MET A 13 7.69 -19.78 -18.01
C MET A 13 8.92 -19.40 -17.18
N GLY A 14 9.18 -20.10 -16.08
CA GLY A 14 10.36 -19.89 -15.22
C GLY A 14 10.14 -18.91 -14.07
N LEU A 15 8.89 -18.58 -13.73
CA LEU A 15 8.61 -17.81 -12.52
C LEU A 15 8.62 -18.75 -11.30
N ASP A 16 9.44 -18.42 -10.30
CA ASP A 16 9.45 -19.17 -9.05
C ASP A 16 8.28 -18.77 -8.14
N LEU A 17 7.66 -19.78 -7.52
CA LEU A 17 6.66 -19.57 -6.49
C LEU A 17 7.31 -18.93 -5.26
N ALA A 18 6.73 -17.83 -4.79
CA ALA A 18 7.14 -17.15 -3.58
C ALA A 18 5.92 -16.81 -2.72
N TYR A 19 6.15 -16.71 -1.41
CA TYR A 19 5.13 -16.36 -0.44
C TYR A 19 5.29 -14.92 0.04
N ARG A 20 4.17 -14.23 0.18
CA ARG A 20 4.10 -12.89 0.77
C ARG A 20 2.91 -12.81 1.74
N PRO A 21 3.08 -12.20 2.92
CA PRO A 21 1.95 -11.92 3.80
C PRO A 21 0.89 -11.06 3.10
N ALA A 22 -0.38 -11.45 3.23
CA ALA A 22 -1.51 -10.74 2.63
C ALA A 22 -1.83 -9.41 3.35
N ARG A 23 -1.36 -9.24 4.59
CA ARG A 23 -1.51 -8.02 5.38
C ARG A 23 -0.14 -7.50 5.78
N ALA A 24 0.03 -6.18 5.73
CA ALA A 24 1.17 -5.50 6.33
C ALA A 24 0.83 -5.16 7.78
N LEU A 25 1.74 -5.47 8.70
CA LEU A 25 1.68 -4.98 10.07
C LEU A 25 2.67 -3.84 10.19
N LEU A 26 2.22 -2.76 10.82
CA LEU A 26 3.05 -1.57 11.07
C LEU A 26 3.70 -1.74 12.43
N ASP A 27 5.00 -1.50 12.48
CA ASP A 27 5.73 -1.38 13.75
C ASP A 27 5.91 0.10 14.10
N ASP A 28 6.02 0.38 15.39
CA ASP A 28 6.24 1.73 15.95
C ASP A 28 5.27 2.79 15.35
N PHE A 29 3.98 2.45 15.28
CA PHE A 29 2.97 3.32 14.68
C PHE A 29 2.56 4.46 15.62
N TYR A 30 3.01 5.67 15.30
CA TYR A 30 2.66 6.91 15.96
C TYR A 30 1.91 7.83 15.01
N TRP A 31 0.97 8.60 15.56
CA TRP A 31 0.21 9.57 14.80
C TRP A 31 -0.17 10.79 15.64
N GLN A 32 -0.32 11.93 14.98
CA GLN A 32 -0.86 13.14 15.59
C GLN A 32 -1.58 14.01 14.55
N PHE A 33 -2.74 14.54 14.93
CA PHE A 33 -3.31 15.69 14.22
C PHE A 33 -2.55 16.95 14.65
N CYS A 34 -2.12 17.73 13.66
CA CYS A 34 -1.42 18.97 13.87
C CYS A 34 -2.40 20.15 13.80
N ASP A 35 -2.02 21.28 14.37
CA ASP A 35 -2.88 22.48 14.43
C ASP A 35 -3.18 23.09 13.05
N ASP A 36 -2.40 22.74 12.02
CA ASP A 36 -2.61 23.14 10.63
C ASP A 36 -3.61 22.24 9.88
N GLY A 37 -4.26 21.32 10.57
CA GLY A 37 -5.19 20.35 9.99
C GLY A 37 -4.51 19.20 9.25
N SER A 38 -3.17 19.08 9.32
CA SER A 38 -2.45 17.94 8.78
C SER A 38 -2.45 16.74 9.74
N LEU A 39 -2.30 15.54 9.19
CA LEU A 39 -2.07 14.31 9.94
C LEU A 39 -0.60 13.90 9.73
N ARG A 40 0.17 13.84 10.82
CA ARG A 40 1.52 13.25 10.80
C ARG A 40 1.43 11.78 11.20
N LEU A 41 2.12 10.94 10.43
CA LEU A 41 2.27 9.51 10.68
C LEU A 41 3.76 9.19 10.74
N ASP A 42 4.16 8.43 11.76
CA ASP A 42 5.48 7.83 11.89
C ASP A 42 5.28 6.32 12.09
N PHE A 43 5.93 5.50 11.27
CA PHE A 43 5.83 4.04 11.35
C PHE A 43 6.97 3.36 10.57
N ALA A 44 7.26 2.12 10.94
CA ALA A 44 8.17 1.25 10.22
C ALA A 44 7.39 0.23 9.36
N LEU A 45 7.99 -0.13 8.22
CA LEU A 45 7.46 -1.12 7.30
C LEU A 45 8.44 -2.26 7.09
N GLY A 46 7.90 -3.48 7.02
CA GLY A 46 8.65 -4.62 6.52
C GLY A 46 9.14 -4.39 5.09
N THR A 47 10.25 -5.04 4.72
CA THR A 47 10.81 -4.93 3.37
C THR A 47 9.78 -5.35 2.32
N GLY A 48 9.66 -4.55 1.25
CA GLY A 48 8.72 -4.79 0.16
C GLY A 48 7.29 -4.32 0.44
N CYS A 49 6.96 -3.88 1.66
CA CYS A 49 5.71 -3.17 1.94
C CYS A 49 5.77 -1.72 1.43
N TYR A 50 4.60 -1.14 1.17
CA TYR A 50 4.46 0.20 0.60
C TYR A 50 3.70 1.11 1.56
N ALA A 51 4.25 2.29 1.85
CA ALA A 51 3.58 3.30 2.68
C ALA A 51 2.26 3.76 2.06
N THR A 52 2.15 3.76 0.73
CA THR A 52 0.92 4.08 0.02
C THR A 52 -0.23 3.13 0.33
N ALA A 53 0.06 1.85 0.65
CA ALA A 53 -0.97 0.92 1.09
C ALA A 53 -1.53 1.33 2.46
N VAL A 54 -0.72 1.88 3.35
CA VAL A 54 -1.19 2.42 4.64
C VAL A 54 -2.08 3.64 4.42
N VAL A 55 -1.61 4.59 3.62
CA VAL A 55 -2.35 5.83 3.36
C VAL A 55 -3.69 5.53 2.67
N ALA A 56 -3.73 4.57 1.73
CA ALA A 56 -4.96 4.17 1.06
C ALA A 56 -6.05 3.62 2.00
N GLU A 57 -5.66 3.01 3.13
CA GLU A 57 -6.61 2.56 4.16
C GLU A 57 -7.08 3.70 5.08
N LEU A 58 -6.36 4.83 5.11
CA LEU A 58 -6.65 5.96 6.01
C LEU A 58 -7.44 7.08 5.35
N VAL A 59 -7.29 7.28 4.03
CA VAL A 59 -7.92 8.39 3.32
C VAL A 59 -8.60 7.94 2.04
N GLN A 60 -9.79 8.50 1.79
CA GLN A 60 -10.44 8.44 0.50
C GLN A 60 -9.83 9.52 -0.41
N TYR A 61 -9.10 9.09 -1.44
CA TYR A 61 -8.62 10.01 -2.47
C TYR A 61 -9.81 10.49 -3.29
N ASN A 62 -10.36 11.64 -2.94
CA ASN A 62 -11.23 12.37 -3.85
C ASN A 62 -10.33 13.11 -4.84
N ASP A 63 -10.60 12.95 -6.14
CA ASP A 63 -9.89 13.63 -7.21
C ASP A 63 -9.97 15.15 -7.00
N VAL A 64 -8.95 15.74 -6.37
CA VAL A 64 -8.83 17.18 -6.27
C VAL A 64 -8.35 17.67 -7.62
N LYS A 65 -9.31 18.03 -8.50
CA LYS A 65 -9.00 18.89 -9.64
C LYS A 65 -8.35 20.14 -9.07
N ARG A 66 -7.03 20.26 -9.24
CA ARG A 66 -6.35 21.53 -8.97
C ARG A 66 -6.86 22.53 -9.99
N GLU A 67 -7.76 23.41 -9.56
CA GLU A 67 -7.98 24.67 -10.25
C GLU A 67 -6.61 25.35 -10.34
N ARG A 68 -6.10 25.45 -11.57
CA ARG A 68 -4.97 26.33 -11.82
C ARG A 68 -5.51 27.74 -11.67
N GLU A 69 -5.19 28.38 -10.55
CA GLU A 69 -5.30 29.83 -10.44
C GLU A 69 -4.44 30.46 -11.55
N ASN A 70 -5.11 31.13 -12.50
CA ASN A 70 -4.59 32.13 -13.42
C ASN A 70 -5.65 33.21 -13.58
#